data_AF-A6IIL3-F1
#
_entry.id   AF-A6IIL3-F1
#
_cell.length_a   1.000
_cell.length_b   1.000
_cell.length_c   1.000
_cell.angle_alpha   90.00
_cell.angle_beta   90.00
_cell.angle_gamma   90.00
#
_symmetry.space_group_name_H-M   'P 1'
#
loop_
_entity.id
_entity.type
_entity.pdbx_description
1 polymer ?
#
loop_
_entity_poly.entity_id
_entity_poly.type
_entity_poly.pdbx_seq_one_letter_code
_entity_poly.pdbx_strand_id
1 'polypeptide(L)'
;MLFLWLTRLKRMPPTCRMWPSMSGVTVKYYGKASHAAAYPWEGVNALDAAVLAYNNLSALRQQMKPTWRVHGIIKNGGVKPNIIPSYSELLYYFRAPSMKELHVLTKKAEDSFRAAALATGCTVRAFRINYDLSYVWAVCTLV
;
A
#
# COMPACT_ATOMS: atom_id res chain seq x y z
N MET A 1 -23.58 26.38 -11.85
CA MET A 1 -22.31 25.62 -11.80
C MET A 1 -22.45 24.17 -11.31
N LEU A 2 -23.45 23.82 -10.47
CA LEU A 2 -23.69 22.44 -10.02
C LEU A 2 -24.19 21.47 -11.13
N PHE A 3 -24.99 21.99 -12.07
CA PHE A 3 -25.64 21.19 -13.13
C PHE A 3 -24.69 20.70 -14.24
N LEU A 4 -23.69 21.50 -14.60
CA LEU A 4 -22.62 21.12 -15.54
C LEU A 4 -21.62 20.11 -14.94
N TRP A 5 -21.68 19.91 -13.62
CA TRP A 5 -20.74 19.10 -12.86
C TRP A 5 -21.25 17.66 -12.66
N LEU A 6 -22.55 17.51 -12.39
CA LEU A 6 -23.26 16.21 -12.40
C LEU A 6 -23.21 15.53 -13.78
N THR A 7 -23.20 16.30 -14.87
CA THR A 7 -23.09 15.76 -16.23
C THR A 7 -21.67 15.30 -16.57
N ARG A 8 -20.64 15.88 -15.94
CA ARG A 8 -19.23 15.46 -16.10
C ARG A 8 -18.95 14.13 -15.40
N LEU A 9 -19.55 13.90 -14.22
CA LEU A 9 -19.53 12.60 -13.52
C LEU A 9 -20.19 11.47 -14.33
N LYS A 10 -21.26 11.76 -15.07
CA LYS A 10 -21.95 10.78 -15.92
C LYS A 10 -21.21 10.44 -17.21
N ARG A 11 -20.26 11.27 -17.65
CA ARG A 11 -19.45 11.09 -18.87
C ARG A 11 -18.11 10.39 -18.63
N MET A 12 -17.74 10.13 -17.38
CA MET A 12 -16.54 9.37 -17.06
C MET A 12 -16.77 7.87 -17.34
N PRO A 13 -15.76 7.16 -17.89
CA PRO A 13 -15.88 5.73 -18.14
C PRO A 13 -16.26 5.01 -16.82
N PRO A 14 -16.99 3.88 -16.86
CA PRO A 14 -17.45 3.18 -15.67
C PRO A 14 -16.34 2.85 -14.66
N THR A 15 -15.10 2.73 -15.15
CA THR A 15 -13.87 2.52 -14.37
C THR A 15 -13.43 3.71 -13.52
N CYS A 16 -13.86 4.92 -13.89
CA CYS A 16 -13.55 6.20 -13.24
C CYS A 16 -14.75 6.75 -12.44
N ARG A 17 -15.86 5.99 -12.38
CA ARG A 17 -17.00 6.31 -11.52
C ARG A 17 -16.53 6.19 -10.06
N MET A 18 -16.48 7.34 -9.38
CA MET A 18 -15.97 7.55 -8.03
C MET A 18 -16.28 6.36 -7.10
N TRP A 19 -15.24 5.60 -6.73
CA TRP A 19 -15.34 4.54 -5.72
C TRP A 19 -15.49 5.25 -4.37
N PRO A 20 -16.66 5.15 -3.70
CA PRO A 20 -16.93 5.94 -2.50
C PRO A 20 -16.08 5.50 -1.30
N SER A 21 -15.53 4.28 -1.33
CA SER A 21 -14.78 3.69 -0.23
C SER A 21 -13.30 3.61 -0.56
N MET A 22 -12.50 4.35 0.20
CA MET A 22 -11.03 4.39 0.10
C MET A 22 -10.40 4.21 1.49
N SER A 23 -9.31 3.45 1.56
CA SER A 23 -8.52 3.31 2.78
C SER A 23 -7.03 3.50 2.46
N GLY A 24 -6.34 4.30 3.28
CA GLY A 24 -4.90 4.39 3.26
C GLY A 24 -4.28 3.49 4.30
N VAL A 25 -3.13 2.92 3.99
CA VAL A 25 -2.32 2.18 4.94
C VAL A 25 -0.87 2.58 4.78
N THR A 26 -0.26 3.00 5.88
CA THR A 26 1.19 3.13 6.00
C THR A 26 1.71 1.87 6.66
N VAL A 27 2.62 1.16 6.01
CA VAL A 27 3.26 -0.05 6.55
C VAL A 27 4.72 0.25 6.82
N LYS A 28 5.16 -0.02 8.04
CA LYS A 28 6.54 0.20 8.48
C LYS A 28 7.15 -1.14 8.86
N TYR A 29 8.27 -1.49 8.25
CA TYR A 29 9.06 -2.64 8.66
C TYR A 29 10.27 -2.19 9.48
N TYR A 30 10.57 -2.98 10.50
CA TYR A 30 11.70 -2.78 11.39
C TYR A 30 12.53 -4.07 11.42
N GLY A 31 13.81 -3.92 11.12
CA GLY A 31 14.82 -4.97 11.14
C GLY A 31 16.06 -4.50 11.91
N LYS A 32 17.23 -4.93 11.47
CA LYS A 32 18.52 -4.67 12.13
C LYS A 32 19.58 -4.33 11.08
N ALA A 33 20.24 -3.20 11.28
CA ALA A 33 21.27 -2.75 10.37
C ALA A 33 22.54 -3.59 10.52
N SER A 34 23.23 -3.80 9.40
CA SER A 34 24.49 -4.53 9.33
C SER A 34 25.29 -4.08 8.10
N HIS A 35 26.61 -4.26 8.11
CA HIS A 35 27.45 -4.01 6.95
C HIS A 35 27.23 -5.10 5.90
N ALA A 36 26.66 -4.71 4.76
CA ALA A 36 26.14 -5.64 3.77
C ALA A 36 27.19 -6.61 3.21
N ALA A 37 28.46 -6.20 3.15
CA ALA A 37 29.54 -7.04 2.63
C ALA A 37 30.32 -7.81 3.72
N ALA A 38 30.27 -7.38 4.98
CA ALA A 38 31.17 -7.92 6.01
C ALA A 38 30.47 -8.90 6.95
N TYR A 39 29.25 -8.59 7.36
CA TYR A 39 28.48 -9.41 8.31
C TYR A 39 26.97 -9.43 7.99
N PRO A 40 26.56 -9.69 6.73
CA PRO A 40 25.15 -9.61 6.32
C PRO A 40 24.22 -10.51 7.16
N TRP A 41 24.70 -11.67 7.63
CA TRP A 41 23.93 -12.60 8.47
C TRP A 41 23.56 -12.06 9.86
N GLU A 42 24.21 -10.99 10.33
CA GLU A 42 23.84 -10.33 11.59
C GLU A 42 22.71 -9.31 11.43
N GLY A 43 22.35 -8.99 10.17
CA GLY A 43 21.31 -8.03 9.82
C GLY A 43 19.94 -8.68 9.60
N VAL A 44 18.91 -7.85 9.65
CA VAL A 44 17.53 -8.21 9.29
C VAL A 44 17.03 -7.14 8.33
N ASN A 45 16.81 -7.51 7.06
CA ASN A 45 16.62 -6.56 5.98
C ASN A 45 15.16 -6.09 5.84
N ALA A 46 14.89 -4.87 6.29
CA ALA A 46 13.58 -4.25 6.18
C ALA A 46 13.20 -3.87 4.74
N LEU A 47 14.15 -3.58 3.86
CA LEU A 47 13.85 -3.31 2.45
C LEU A 47 13.34 -4.58 1.75
N ASP A 48 13.96 -5.73 2.02
CA ASP A 48 13.51 -7.00 1.45
C ASP A 48 12.07 -7.32 1.90
N ALA A 49 11.71 -7.01 3.15
CA ALA A 49 10.34 -7.13 3.62
C ALA A 49 9.37 -6.24 2.82
N ALA A 50 9.77 -5.00 2.49
CA ALA A 50 8.97 -4.11 1.65
C ALA A 50 8.83 -4.62 0.21
N VAL A 51 9.90 -5.15 -0.37
CA VAL A 51 9.89 -5.73 -1.74
C VAL A 51 9.02 -6.98 -1.78
N LEU A 52 9.16 -7.88 -0.80
CA LEU A 52 8.31 -9.07 -0.70
C LEU A 52 6.84 -8.70 -0.50
N ALA A 53 6.53 -7.68 0.30
CA ALA A 53 5.18 -7.16 0.42
C ALA A 53 4.61 -6.66 -0.92
N TYR A 54 5.43 -5.95 -1.70
CA TYR A 54 5.06 -5.49 -3.04
C TYR A 54 4.74 -6.67 -3.96
N ASN A 55 5.59 -7.71 -3.93
CA ASN A 55 5.41 -8.93 -4.72
C ASN A 55 4.19 -9.75 -4.28
N ASN A 56 3.96 -9.89 -2.97
CA ASN A 56 2.79 -10.57 -2.41
C ASN A 56 1.50 -9.89 -2.87
N LEU A 57 1.46 -8.55 -2.85
CA LEU A 57 0.32 -7.79 -3.36
C LEU A 57 0.18 -7.91 -4.88
N SER A 58 1.28 -8.00 -5.62
CA SER A 58 1.26 -8.27 -7.06
C SER A 58 0.61 -9.63 -7.36
N ALA A 59 1.03 -10.68 -6.66
CA ALA A 59 0.45 -12.02 -6.77
C ALA A 59 -1.03 -12.04 -6.40
N LEU A 60 -1.45 -11.28 -5.38
CA LEU A 60 -2.85 -11.16 -4.96
C LEU A 60 -3.77 -10.60 -6.06
N ARG A 61 -3.24 -9.84 -7.03
CA ARG A 61 -4.06 -9.13 -8.05
C ARG A 61 -4.91 -10.06 -8.91
N GLN A 62 -4.46 -11.30 -9.18
CA GLN A 62 -5.24 -12.26 -9.95
C GLN A 62 -6.53 -12.69 -9.23
N GLN A 63 -6.56 -12.61 -7.90
CA GLN A 63 -7.64 -13.03 -7.00
C GLN A 63 -8.40 -11.83 -6.43
N MET A 64 -8.21 -10.64 -7.00
CA MET A 64 -8.99 -9.44 -6.71
C MET A 64 -10.19 -9.35 -7.65
N LYS A 65 -11.26 -8.71 -7.18
CA LYS A 65 -12.39 -8.39 -8.06
C LYS A 65 -11.95 -7.37 -9.13
N PRO A 66 -12.51 -7.40 -10.35
CA PRO A 66 -12.24 -6.40 -11.39
C PRO A 66 -12.54 -4.96 -10.98
N THR A 67 -13.33 -4.77 -9.91
CA THR A 67 -13.73 -3.51 -9.31
C THR A 67 -12.76 -2.99 -8.25
N TRP A 68 -11.80 -3.79 -7.80
CA TRP A 68 -10.87 -3.41 -6.74
C TRP A 68 -9.63 -2.72 -7.31
N ARG A 69 -9.14 -1.72 -6.59
CA ARG A 69 -7.90 -1.03 -6.96
C ARG A 69 -6.96 -0.95 -5.77
N VAL A 70 -5.69 -1.24 -6.05
CA VAL A 70 -4.59 -1.21 -5.09
C VAL A 70 -3.42 -0.48 -5.72
N HIS A 71 -2.99 0.59 -5.07
CA HIS A 71 -1.89 1.44 -5.50
C HIS A 71 -0.97 1.64 -4.30
N GLY A 72 0.34 1.66 -4.52
CA GLY A 72 1.26 1.96 -3.45
C GLY A 72 2.66 2.23 -3.93
N ILE A 73 3.44 2.82 -3.04
CA ILE A 73 4.83 3.21 -3.26
C ILE A 73 5.70 2.76 -2.08
N ILE A 74 6.98 2.56 -2.35
CA ILE A 74 8.01 2.50 -1.30
C ILE A 74 8.43 3.93 -1.02
N LYS A 75 8.02 4.47 0.14
CA LYS A 75 8.31 5.85 0.54
C LYS A 75 9.70 5.98 1.16
N ASN A 76 10.16 4.94 1.85
CA ASN A 76 11.53 4.84 2.34
C ASN A 76 12.04 3.41 2.16
N GLY A 77 13.18 3.26 1.49
CA GLY A 77 13.78 1.97 1.14
C GLY A 77 15.20 1.78 1.68
N GLY A 78 15.65 2.59 2.62
CA GLY A 78 17.02 2.53 3.15
C GLY A 78 17.86 3.75 2.74
N VAL A 79 19.07 3.82 3.33
CA VAL A 79 19.91 5.02 3.27
C VAL A 79 21.10 4.86 2.33
N LYS A 80 21.76 3.70 2.34
CA LYS A 80 22.95 3.41 1.53
C LYS A 80 22.97 1.95 1.10
N PRO A 81 23.52 1.63 -0.09
CA PRO A 81 23.56 0.26 -0.60
C PRO A 81 24.51 -0.67 0.19
N ASN A 82 25.49 -0.14 0.91
CA ASN A 82 26.44 -0.93 1.70
C ASN A 82 25.96 -1.22 3.13
N ILE A 83 24.76 -0.78 3.50
CA ILE A 83 24.16 -0.99 4.82
C ILE A 83 22.84 -1.73 4.63
N ILE A 84 22.67 -2.86 5.29
CA ILE A 84 21.39 -3.57 5.34
C ILE A 84 20.35 -2.64 5.99
N PRO A 85 19.25 -2.30 5.30
CA PRO A 85 18.25 -1.38 5.85
C PRO A 85 17.56 -1.94 7.09
N SER A 86 17.63 -1.21 8.21
CA SER A 86 16.87 -1.54 9.43
C SER A 86 15.44 -1.01 9.42
N TYR A 87 15.09 -0.15 8.46
CA TYR A 87 13.77 0.46 8.34
C TYR A 87 13.35 0.59 6.89
N SER A 88 12.07 0.33 6.62
CA SER A 88 11.41 0.66 5.36
C SER A 88 9.96 1.09 5.59
N GLU A 89 9.45 1.91 4.69
CA GLU A 89 8.09 2.45 4.76
C GLU A 89 7.39 2.32 3.40
N LEU A 90 6.22 1.69 3.41
CA LEU A 90 5.31 1.61 2.28
C LEU A 90 4.09 2.51 2.55
N LEU A 91 3.57 3.11 1.48
CA LEU A 91 2.29 3.81 1.51
C LEU A 91 1.37 3.20 0.46
N TYR A 92 0.20 2.71 0.89
CA TYR A 92 -0.79 2.08 0.03
C TYR A 92 -2.16 2.73 0.13
N TYR A 93 -2.87 2.71 -0.99
CA TYR A 93 -4.25 3.09 -1.17
C TYR A 93 -5.07 1.93 -1.72
N PHE A 94 -6.17 1.63 -1.05
CA PHE A 94 -7.14 0.60 -1.44
C PHE A 94 -8.46 1.25 -1.79
N ARG A 95 -9.10 0.82 -2.88
CA ARG A 95 -10.43 1.28 -3.31
C ARG A 95 -11.30 0.10 -3.70
N ALA A 96 -12.57 0.16 -3.29
CA ALA A 96 -13.59 -0.84 -3.56
C ALA A 96 -14.99 -0.18 -3.61
N PRO A 97 -16.01 -0.83 -4.19
CA PRO A 97 -17.35 -0.23 -4.34
C PRO A 97 -18.12 -0.07 -3.04
N SER A 98 -17.78 -0.85 -2.01
CA SER A 98 -18.43 -0.78 -0.70
C SER A 98 -17.42 -0.93 0.44
N MET A 99 -17.77 -0.43 1.63
CA MET A 99 -16.94 -0.58 2.83
C MET A 99 -16.73 -2.06 3.22
N LYS A 100 -17.73 -2.92 2.99
CA LYS A 100 -17.62 -4.37 3.24
C LYS A 100 -16.54 -4.99 2.34
N GLU A 101 -16.56 -4.66 1.05
CA GLU A 101 -15.52 -5.14 0.12
C GLU A 101 -14.15 -4.54 0.42
N LEU A 102 -14.11 -3.25 0.78
CA LEU A 102 -12.87 -2.59 1.16
C LEU A 102 -12.23 -3.28 2.37
N HIS A 103 -13.03 -3.64 3.39
CA HIS A 103 -12.53 -4.36 4.56
C HIS A 103 -11.91 -5.71 4.17
N VAL A 104 -12.56 -6.47 3.28
CA VAL A 104 -12.03 -7.76 2.79
C VAL A 104 -10.71 -7.56 2.04
N LEU A 105 -10.64 -6.56 1.15
CA LEU A 105 -9.42 -6.24 0.40
C LEU A 105 -8.28 -5.80 1.34
N THR A 106 -8.56 -4.88 2.26
CA THR A 106 -7.59 -4.39 3.24
C THR A 106 -7.08 -5.54 4.11
N LYS A 107 -7.95 -6.46 4.55
CA LYS A 107 -7.52 -7.62 5.33
C LYS A 107 -6.56 -8.52 4.55
N LYS A 108 -6.89 -8.86 3.29
CA LYS A 108 -6.00 -9.63 2.41
C LYS A 108 -4.63 -8.95 2.24
N ALA A 109 -4.62 -7.64 2.05
CA ALA A 109 -3.40 -6.87 1.94
C ALA A 109 -2.58 -6.84 3.24
N GLU A 110 -3.23 -6.68 4.39
CA GLU A 110 -2.58 -6.75 5.70
C GLU A 110 -1.95 -8.12 5.96
N ASP A 111 -2.57 -9.20 5.49
CA ASP A 111 -2.01 -10.55 5.58
C ASP A 111 -0.76 -10.68 4.67
N SER A 112 -0.78 -10.11 3.47
CA SER A 112 0.40 -10.02 2.59
C SER A 112 1.56 -9.26 3.23
N PHE A 113 1.28 -8.16 3.95
CA PHE A 113 2.29 -7.40 4.68
C PHE A 113 2.87 -8.20 5.86
N ARG A 114 2.01 -8.88 6.63
CA ARG A 114 2.45 -9.75 7.73
C ARG A 114 3.28 -10.93 7.24
N ALA A 115 2.91 -11.54 6.13
CA ALA A 115 3.69 -12.63 5.52
C ALA A 115 5.10 -12.19 5.12
N ALA A 116 5.26 -10.99 4.56
CA ALA A 116 6.57 -10.46 4.20
C ALA A 116 7.46 -10.18 5.43
N ALA A 117 6.86 -9.70 6.52
CA ALA A 117 7.57 -9.52 7.79
C ALA A 117 8.06 -10.87 8.33
N LEU A 118 7.17 -11.86 8.35
CA LEU A 118 7.47 -13.21 8.85
C LEU A 118 8.59 -13.87 8.03
N ALA A 119 8.53 -13.77 6.70
CA ALA A 119 9.51 -14.39 5.80
C ALA A 119 10.93 -13.82 5.99
N THR A 120 11.04 -12.56 6.40
CA THR A 120 12.33 -11.86 6.56
C THR A 120 12.79 -11.75 8.01
N GLY A 121 11.98 -12.20 8.97
CA GLY A 121 12.23 -11.97 10.40
C GLY A 121 12.06 -10.52 10.86
N CYS A 122 11.45 -9.67 10.03
CA CYS A 122 11.16 -8.28 10.39
C CYS A 122 9.94 -8.17 11.29
N THR A 123 9.88 -7.08 12.07
CA THR A 123 8.65 -6.64 12.72
C THR A 123 7.89 -5.68 11.82
N VAL A 124 6.57 -5.84 11.70
CA VAL A 124 5.71 -4.95 10.91
C VAL A 124 4.77 -4.14 11.80
N ARG A 125 4.58 -2.86 11.47
CA ARG A 125 3.52 -2.00 12.02
C ARG A 125 2.72 -1.39 10.88
N ALA A 126 1.44 -1.72 10.82
CA ALA A 126 0.51 -1.17 9.84
C ALA A 126 -0.40 -0.14 10.49
N PHE A 127 -0.40 1.09 9.97
CA PHE A 127 -1.23 2.20 10.44
C PHE A 127 -2.27 2.51 9.38
N ARG A 128 -3.55 2.38 9.74
CA ARG A 128 -4.65 2.80 8.87
C ARG A 128 -4.76 4.31 8.90
N ILE A 129 -4.75 4.92 7.72
CA ILE A 129 -5.06 6.32 7.52
C ILE A 129 -6.54 6.40 7.20
N ASN A 130 -7.31 7.00 8.10
CA ASN A 130 -8.70 7.36 7.83
C ASN A 130 -8.69 8.60 6.94
N TYR A 131 -9.19 8.48 5.72
CA TYR A 131 -9.42 9.65 4.87
C TYR A 131 -10.81 10.19 5.12
N ASP A 132 -10.87 11.48 5.45
CA ASP A 132 -12.08 12.28 5.29
C ASP A 132 -12.41 12.40 3.80
N LEU A 133 -13.71 12.51 3.46
CA LEU A 133 -14.23 12.60 2.10
C LEU A 133 -13.59 13.76 1.30
N SER A 134 -13.11 14.80 1.99
CA SER A 134 -12.37 15.94 1.42
C SER A 134 -11.06 15.54 0.71
N TYR A 135 -10.32 14.55 1.25
CA TYR A 135 -9.06 14.08 0.68
C TYR A 135 -9.24 13.25 -0.60
N VAL A 136 -10.35 12.52 -0.71
CA VAL A 136 -10.68 11.69 -1.88
C VAL A 136 -10.85 12.56 -3.14
N TRP A 137 -11.42 13.75 -2.97
CA TRP A 137 -11.64 14.72 -4.06
C TRP A 137 -10.34 15.41 -4.50
N ALA A 138 -9.47 15.80 -3.56
CA ALA A 138 -8.21 16.49 -3.87
C ALA A 138 -7.24 15.65 -4.72
N VAL A 139 -7.21 14.33 -4.51
CA VAL A 139 -6.34 13.42 -5.29
C VAL A 139 -6.83 13.24 -6.73
N CYS A 140 -8.15 13.30 -6.96
CA CYS A 140 -8.71 13.20 -8.31
C CYS A 140 -8.49 14.46 -9.17
N THR A 141 -8.15 15.60 -8.57
CA THR A 141 -7.85 16.85 -9.29
C THR A 141 -6.37 17.04 -9.61
N LEU A 142 -5.48 16.19 -9.07
CA LEU A 142 -4.02 16.30 -9.22
C LEU A 142 -3.45 15.46 -10.37
N VAL A 143 -4.31 14.79 -11.16
CA VAL A 143 -3.91 13.95 -12.31
C VAL A 143 -4.83 14.16 -13.49
#